data_AF-E5DSZ2-F1
#
_entry.id   AF-E5DSZ2-F1
#
_cell.length_a   1.000
_cell.length_b   1.000
_cell.length_c   1.000
_cell.angle_alpha   90.00
_cell.angle_beta   90.00
_cell.angle_gamma   90.00
#
_symmetry.space_group_name_H-M   'P 1'
#
loop_
_entity.id
_entity.type
_entity.pdbx_description
1 polymer ?
#
loop_
_entity_poly.entity_id
_entity_poly.type
_entity_poly.pdbx_seq_one_letter_code
_entity_poly.pdbx_strand_id
1 'polypeptide(L)'
;MDGVHDLAGVQGFGKVPHTVNADIGPTFHAEWEHLPYSLMFAGVAELGAFSVDEVRYVVERMEPRHYMMTPYYERYVIGVAALMVEKGILTQEELESLAGGPFPLSRPSE
;
A
#
# COMPACT_ATOMS: atom_id res chain seq x y z
N MET A 1 -4.96 -10.68 -11.06
CA MET A 1 -5.07 -9.72 -12.19
C MET A 1 -3.72 -9.70 -12.89
N ASP A 2 -3.66 -9.67 -14.23
CA ASP A 2 -2.38 -9.58 -14.97
C ASP A 2 -1.82 -8.15 -14.93
N GLY A 3 -1.40 -7.71 -13.73
CA GLY A 3 -0.87 -6.39 -13.45
C GLY A 3 0.65 -6.37 -13.26
N VAL A 4 1.23 -5.18 -13.12
CA VAL A 4 2.69 -5.01 -12.96
C VAL A 4 3.26 -5.60 -11.67
N HIS A 5 2.41 -5.96 -10.70
CA HIS A 5 2.84 -6.64 -9.49
C HIS A 5 3.31 -8.09 -9.74
N ASP A 6 2.89 -8.71 -10.85
CA ASP A 6 3.33 -10.04 -11.25
C ASP A 6 4.71 -9.98 -11.92
N LEU A 7 5.73 -9.76 -11.07
CA LEU A 7 7.10 -9.50 -11.50
C LEU A 7 7.90 -10.77 -11.80
N ALA A 8 7.37 -11.97 -11.52
CA ALA A 8 8.09 -13.22 -11.65
C ALA A 8 8.41 -13.51 -13.13
N GLY A 9 9.70 -13.55 -13.47
CA GLY A 9 10.16 -13.80 -14.85
C GLY A 9 10.39 -12.55 -15.70
N VAL A 10 10.10 -11.35 -15.18
CA VAL A 10 10.42 -10.09 -15.87
C VAL A 10 11.94 -9.90 -15.94
N GLN A 11 12.46 -9.59 -17.13
CA GLN A 11 13.87 -9.31 -17.37
C GLN A 11 14.16 -7.80 -17.32
N GLY A 12 15.37 -7.43 -16.89
CA GLY A 12 15.85 -6.03 -16.95
C GLY A 12 16.12 -5.36 -15.60
N PHE A 13 15.74 -5.96 -14.48
CA PHE A 13 16.13 -5.47 -13.15
C PHE A 13 17.63 -5.66 -12.86
N GLY A 14 18.18 -4.80 -12.00
CA GLY A 14 19.55 -4.90 -11.51
C GLY A 14 19.73 -5.99 -10.44
N LYS A 15 20.86 -5.94 -9.73
CA LYS A 15 21.11 -6.83 -8.58
C LYS A 15 20.20 -6.47 -7.41
N VAL A 16 19.83 -7.48 -6.61
CA VAL A 16 19.17 -7.27 -5.31
C VAL A 16 20.10 -6.45 -4.40
N PRO A 17 19.61 -5.38 -3.74
CA PRO A 17 20.43 -4.47 -2.94
C PRO A 17 20.69 -5.02 -1.52
N HIS A 18 21.21 -6.24 -1.42
CA HIS A 18 21.56 -6.88 -0.14
C HIS A 18 22.66 -7.92 -0.32
N THR A 19 23.42 -8.17 0.75
CA THR A 19 24.38 -9.28 0.85
C THR A 19 24.08 -10.09 2.09
N VAL A 20 24.31 -11.41 2.05
CA VAL A 20 24.01 -12.31 3.18
C VAL A 20 24.58 -11.78 4.51
N ASN A 21 23.75 -11.77 5.54
CA ASN A 21 24.07 -11.29 6.90
C ASN A 21 24.45 -9.80 7.01
N ALA A 22 24.22 -8.97 5.98
CA ALA A 22 24.35 -7.53 6.14
C ALA A 22 23.30 -7.00 7.11
N ASP A 23 23.67 -5.96 7.85
CA ASP A 23 22.71 -5.22 8.68
C ASP A 23 21.63 -4.57 7.78
N ILE A 24 20.38 -4.79 8.15
CA ILE A 24 19.22 -4.20 7.47
C ILE A 24 18.76 -2.91 8.16
N GLY A 25 19.31 -2.59 9.34
CA GLY A 25 18.88 -1.46 10.16
C GLY A 25 17.68 -1.81 11.05
N PRO A 26 16.91 -0.80 11.50
CA PRO A 26 15.73 -1.00 12.33
C PRO A 26 14.58 -1.65 11.54
N THR A 27 13.61 -2.24 12.24
CA THR A 27 12.38 -2.78 11.61
C THR A 27 11.62 -1.73 10.81
N PHE A 28 11.61 -0.48 11.30
CA PHE A 28 11.00 0.68 10.66
C PHE A 28 12.06 1.78 10.51
N HIS A 29 12.23 2.27 9.29
CA HIS A 29 13.19 3.31 8.93
C HIS A 29 12.60 4.72 8.99
N ALA A 30 11.29 4.84 9.13
CA ALA A 30 10.61 6.10 9.40
C ALA A 30 9.46 5.89 10.40
N GLU A 31 9.15 6.95 11.16
CA GLU A 31 8.16 6.91 12.24
C GLU A 31 6.78 6.45 11.79
N TRP A 32 6.40 6.67 10.52
CA TRP A 32 5.07 6.34 10.01
C TRP A 32 4.94 4.90 9.48
N GLU A 33 6.05 4.17 9.29
CA GLU A 33 6.04 2.89 8.55
C GLU A 33 5.25 1.77 9.25
N HIS A 34 4.99 1.91 10.55
CA HIS A 34 4.15 0.96 11.29
C HIS A 34 2.65 1.15 11.01
N LEU A 35 2.23 2.37 10.63
CA LEU A 35 0.82 2.72 10.42
C LEU A 35 0.09 1.86 9.39
N PRO A 36 0.61 1.61 8.16
CA PRO A 36 -0.14 0.82 7.17
C PRO A 36 -0.56 -0.55 7.69
N TYR A 37 0.31 -1.23 8.45
CA TYR A 37 0.00 -2.55 9.01
C TYR A 37 -0.89 -2.47 10.24
N SER A 38 -0.65 -1.52 11.14
CA SER A 38 -1.53 -1.30 12.29
C SER A 38 -2.97 -0.98 11.84
N LEU A 39 -3.14 -0.11 10.85
CA LEU A 39 -4.44 0.30 10.32
C LEU A 39 -5.08 -0.78 9.45
N MET A 40 -4.29 -1.55 8.70
CA MET A 40 -4.79 -2.76 8.04
C MET A 40 -5.40 -3.72 9.06
N PHE A 41 -4.69 -4.02 10.15
CA PHE A 41 -5.22 -4.93 11.17
C PHE A 41 -6.41 -4.34 11.93
N ALA A 42 -6.45 -3.02 12.17
CA ALA A 42 -7.66 -2.39 12.68
C ALA A 42 -8.85 -2.61 11.72
N GLY A 43 -8.67 -2.36 10.42
CA GLY A 43 -9.70 -2.57 9.41
C GLY A 43 -10.19 -4.03 9.32
N VAL A 44 -9.27 -4.99 9.43
CA VAL A 44 -9.58 -6.43 9.34
C VAL A 44 -10.18 -6.98 10.63
N ALA A 45 -9.51 -6.78 11.76
CA ALA A 45 -9.83 -7.46 13.02
C ALA A 45 -10.84 -6.69 13.89
N GLU A 46 -10.73 -5.36 13.91
CA GLU A 46 -11.54 -4.52 14.81
C GLU A 46 -12.81 -4.00 14.12
N LEU A 47 -12.68 -3.50 12.88
CA LEU A 47 -13.82 -2.96 12.12
C LEU A 47 -14.56 -4.04 11.31
N GLY A 48 -13.87 -5.12 10.93
CA GLY A 48 -14.41 -6.13 10.02
C GLY A 48 -14.80 -5.56 8.64
N ALA A 49 -14.13 -4.48 8.21
CA ALA A 49 -14.51 -3.70 7.02
C ALA A 49 -14.04 -4.34 5.71
N PHE A 50 -12.91 -5.04 5.74
CA PHE A 50 -12.30 -5.72 4.60
C PHE A 50 -11.42 -6.88 5.05
N SER A 51 -11.12 -7.79 4.13
CA SER A 51 -10.22 -8.92 4.30
C SER A 51 -8.76 -8.54 3.97
N VAL A 52 -7.81 -9.38 4.41
CA VAL A 52 -6.40 -9.25 3.99
C VAL A 52 -6.26 -9.42 2.48
N ASP A 53 -7.11 -10.24 1.87
CA ASP A 53 -7.15 -10.47 0.42
C ASP A 53 -7.58 -9.21 -0.36
N GLU A 54 -8.58 -8.48 0.15
CA GLU A 54 -8.94 -7.16 -0.39
C GLU A 54 -7.78 -6.14 -0.28
N VAL A 55 -6.97 -6.23 0.78
CA VAL A 55 -5.77 -5.38 0.94
C VAL A 55 -4.70 -5.72 -0.09
N ARG A 56 -4.50 -7.00 -0.42
CA ARG A 56 -3.60 -7.39 -1.52
C ARG A 56 -4.12 -6.83 -2.83
N TYR A 57 -5.39 -7.06 -3.12
CA TYR A 57 -6.00 -6.65 -4.38
C TYR A 57 -6.04 -5.12 -4.57
N VAL A 58 -6.30 -4.32 -3.53
CA VAL A 58 -6.28 -2.85 -3.67
C VAL A 58 -4.89 -2.30 -3.98
N VAL A 59 -3.83 -2.98 -3.52
CA VAL A 59 -2.44 -2.63 -3.91
C VAL A 59 -2.18 -3.04 -5.37
N GLU A 60 -2.71 -4.17 -5.83
CA GLU A 60 -2.66 -4.58 -7.24
C GLU A 60 -3.42 -3.63 -8.18
N ARG A 61 -4.44 -2.92 -7.66
CA ARG A 61 -5.24 -1.92 -8.37
C ARG A 61 -4.59 -0.54 -8.49
N MET A 62 -3.42 -0.32 -7.90
CA MET A 62 -2.66 0.92 -8.09
C MET A 62 -2.39 1.14 -9.59
N GLU A 63 -2.34 2.41 -10.02
CA GLU A 63 -1.92 2.73 -11.39
C GLU A 63 -0.50 2.17 -11.63
N PRO A 64 -0.23 1.52 -12.78
CA PRO A 64 1.03 0.79 -12.99
C PRO A 64 2.31 1.58 -12.74
N ARG A 65 2.38 2.85 -13.13
CA ARG A 65 3.58 3.67 -12.88
C ARG A 65 3.67 4.04 -11.42
N HIS A 66 2.55 4.44 -10.80
CA HIS A 66 2.44 4.72 -9.38
C HIS A 66 2.96 3.53 -8.56
N TYR A 67 2.48 2.31 -8.83
CA TYR A 67 2.97 1.09 -8.17
C TYR A 67 4.50 0.94 -8.22
N MET A 68 5.10 1.19 -9.39
CA MET A 68 6.53 0.98 -9.63
C MET A 68 7.42 2.06 -8.99
N MET A 69 6.88 3.26 -8.74
CA MET A 69 7.63 4.36 -8.12
C MET A 69 7.38 4.51 -6.61
N THR A 70 6.36 3.84 -6.06
CA THR A 70 6.00 3.93 -4.64
C THR A 70 6.76 2.89 -3.79
N PRO A 71 7.42 3.30 -2.69
CA PRO A 71 8.02 2.40 -1.71
C PRO A 71 7.03 1.41 -1.06
N TYR A 72 7.56 0.33 -0.50
CA TYR A 72 6.74 -0.79 0.00
C TYR A 72 5.65 -0.38 0.99
N TYR A 73 6.00 0.29 2.09
CA TYR A 73 5.03 0.68 3.11
C TYR A 73 4.02 1.73 2.61
N GLU A 74 4.44 2.62 1.72
CA GLU A 74 3.58 3.66 1.16
C GLU A 74 2.48 3.06 0.27
N ARG A 75 2.75 1.97 -0.45
CA ARG A 75 1.70 1.24 -1.20
C ARG A 75 0.56 0.77 -0.30
N TYR A 76 0.87 0.33 0.92
CA TYR A 76 -0.15 -0.10 1.88
C TYR A 76 -0.86 1.07 2.55
N VAL A 77 -0.20 2.23 2.71
CA VAL A 77 -0.88 3.47 3.13
C VAL A 77 -1.95 3.85 2.11
N ILE A 78 -1.59 3.88 0.82
CA ILE A 78 -2.51 4.18 -0.29
C ILE A 78 -3.62 3.14 -0.37
N GLY A 79 -3.28 1.86 -0.27
CA GLY A 79 -4.24 0.75 -0.38
C GLY A 79 -5.27 0.75 0.76
N VAL A 80 -4.83 0.90 2.02
CA VAL A 80 -5.74 0.96 3.16
C VAL A 80 -6.62 2.21 3.09
N ALA A 81 -6.07 3.37 2.72
CA ALA A 81 -6.85 4.59 2.53
C ALA A 81 -7.93 4.41 1.45
N ALA A 82 -7.58 3.79 0.31
CA ALA A 82 -8.53 3.51 -0.77
C ALA A 82 -9.67 2.58 -0.31
N LEU A 83 -9.36 1.52 0.43
CA LEU A 83 -10.39 0.65 1.01
C LEU A 83 -11.30 1.40 2.00
N MET A 84 -10.74 2.24 2.87
CA MET A 84 -11.55 3.02 3.81
C MET A 84 -12.53 3.95 3.08
N VAL A 85 -12.12 4.53 1.95
CA VAL A 85 -12.99 5.35 1.10
C VAL A 85 -14.04 4.50 0.38
N GLU A 86 -13.65 3.37 -0.20
CA GLU A 86 -14.58 2.45 -0.90
C GLU A 86 -15.65 1.87 0.03
N LYS A 87 -15.31 1.63 1.30
CA LYS A 87 -16.26 1.15 2.33
C LYS A 87 -17.09 2.28 2.95
N GLY A 88 -16.88 3.53 2.54
CA GLY A 88 -17.61 4.70 3.06
C GLY A 88 -17.28 5.05 4.51
N ILE A 89 -16.13 4.60 5.02
CA ILE A 89 -15.65 4.88 6.39
C ILE A 89 -14.98 6.26 6.44
N LEU A 90 -14.24 6.60 5.38
CA LEU A 90 -13.61 7.90 5.17
C LEU A 90 -14.02 8.46 3.81
N THR A 91 -13.76 9.74 3.58
CA THR A 91 -13.86 10.39 2.26
C THR A 91 -12.46 10.68 1.70
N GLN A 92 -12.34 10.88 0.39
CA GLN A 92 -11.07 11.35 -0.18
C GLN A 92 -10.77 12.79 0.25
N GLU A 93 -11.79 13.63 0.37
CA GLU A 93 -11.67 15.04 0.73
C GLU A 93 -11.12 15.24 2.15
N GLU A 94 -11.54 14.43 3.13
CA GLU A 94 -10.98 14.52 4.48
C GLU A 94 -9.51 14.07 4.53
N LEU A 95 -9.12 13.05 3.74
CA LEU A 95 -7.73 12.60 3.65
C LEU A 95 -6.83 13.70 3.07
N GLU A 96 -7.26 14.33 1.98
CA GLU A 96 -6.52 15.43 1.34
C GLU A 96 -6.42 16.66 2.24
N SER A 97 -7.49 16.99 2.95
CA SER A 97 -7.52 18.08 3.93
C SER A 97 -6.55 17.84 5.09
N LEU A 98 -6.54 16.63 5.66
CA LEU A 98 -5.65 16.26 6.77
C LEU A 98 -4.18 16.14 6.33
N ALA A 99 -3.93 15.64 5.12
CA ALA A 99 -2.58 15.57 4.55
C ALA A 99 -2.06 16.93 4.10
N GLY A 100 -2.93 17.93 3.94
CA GLY A 100 -2.58 19.25 3.42
C GLY A 100 -2.19 19.25 1.94
N GLY A 101 -2.71 18.29 1.16
CA GLY A 101 -2.33 18.12 -0.25
C GLY A 101 -2.98 16.89 -0.92
N PRO A 102 -2.67 16.65 -2.20
CA PRO A 102 -3.24 15.54 -2.96
C PRO A 102 -2.92 14.18 -2.34
N PHE A 103 -3.92 13.30 -2.26
CA PHE A 103 -3.79 11.93 -1.79
C PHE A 103 -4.35 10.98 -2.86
N PRO A 104 -3.58 10.66 -3.93
CA PRO A 104 -4.07 9.80 -4.99
C PRO A 104 -4.27 8.36 -4.50
N LEU A 105 -5.48 7.83 -4.67
CA LEU A 105 -5.88 6.49 -4.24
C LEU A 105 -5.68 5.43 -5.34
N SER A 106 -5.73 4.14 -4.95
CA SER A 106 -5.89 3.04 -5.90
C SER A 106 -7.20 3.16 -6.68
N ARG A 107 -7.24 2.61 -7.91
CA ARG A 107 -8.47 2.58 -8.73
C ARG A 107 -9.52 1.73 -8.04
N PRO A 108 -10.83 2.07 -8.06
CA PRO A 108 -11.90 1.34 -7.37
C PRO A 108 -12.02 -0.13 -7.81
N SER A 109 -12.63 -0.98 -6.98
CA SER A 109 -12.97 -2.35 -7.37
C SER A 109 -14.15 -2.30 -8.35
N GLU A 110 -13.95 -2.78 -9.59
CA GLU A 110 -15.03 -3.02 -10.54
C GLU A 110 -16.00 -4.12 -10.06
#